data_AF-A0A1V9QKG7-F1
#
_entry.id   AF-A0A1V9QKG7-F1
#
_cell.length_a   1.000
_cell.length_b   1.000
_cell.length_c   1.000
_cell.angle_alpha   90.00
_cell.angle_beta   90.00
_cell.angle_gamma   90.00
#
_symmetry.space_group_name_H-M   'P 1'
#
loop_
_entity.id
_entity.type
_entity.pdbx_description
1 polymer ?
#
loop_
_entity_poly.entity_id
_entity_poly.type
_entity_poly.pdbx_seq_one_letter_code
_entity_poly.pdbx_strand_id
1 'polypeptide(L)' 'MPKKTYTDEFKTDAVNYYYDSGLSINTTAKKLGVSVSALRKWIKLSKKDGSVITRGSGNYSSDKDKEIAR' A
#
# COMPACT_ATOMS: atom_id res chain seq x y z
N MET A 1 3.20 -21.98 -4.26
CA MET A 1 3.37 -20.85 -5.21
C MET A 1 4.04 -19.70 -4.48
N PRO A 2 5.12 -19.12 -5.02
CA PRO A 2 5.82 -18.02 -4.36
C PRO A 2 4.87 -16.82 -4.23
N LYS A 3 4.78 -16.28 -3.01
CA LYS A 3 3.98 -15.10 -2.69
C LYS A 3 4.58 -13.91 -3.43
N LYS A 4 3.80 -13.21 -4.26
CA LYS A 4 4.19 -11.88 -4.76
C LYS A 4 4.10 -10.90 -3.60
N THR A 5 5.18 -10.74 -2.85
CA THR A 5 5.32 -9.74 -1.79
C THR A 5 5.71 -8.41 -2.44
N TYR A 6 4.97 -7.34 -2.15
CA TYR A 6 5.39 -5.99 -2.49
C TYR A 6 6.52 -5.57 -1.56
N THR A 7 7.60 -5.02 -2.12
CA THR A 7 8.70 -4.45 -1.34
C THR A 7 8.22 -3.22 -0.58
N ASP A 8 8.83 -2.93 0.56
CA ASP A 8 8.45 -1.77 1.37
C ASP A 8 8.70 -0.44 0.63
N GLU A 9 9.73 -0.41 -0.22
CA GLU A 9 9.98 0.68 -1.16
C GLU A 9 8.78 0.94 -2.08
N PHE A 10 8.24 -0.12 -2.69
CA PHE A 10 7.07 0.00 -3.57
C PHE A 10 5.83 0.51 -2.83
N LYS A 11 5.61 0.06 -1.58
CA LYS A 11 4.48 0.55 -0.77
C LYS A 11 4.65 2.02 -0.42
N THR A 12 5.87 2.46 -0.11
CA THR A 12 6.19 3.86 0.18
C THR A 12 5.94 4.72 -1.04
N ASP A 13 6.47 4.29 -2.19
CA ASP A 13 6.32 4.98 -3.46
C ASP A 13 4.85 5.08 -3.87
N ALA A 14 4.07 4.00 -3.72
CA ALA A 14 2.64 4.00 -3.98
C ALA A 14 1.86 5.02 -3.14
N VAL A 15 2.22 5.15 -1.85
CA VAL A 15 1.61 6.11 -0.93
C VAL A 15 2.04 7.55 -1.27
N ASN A 16 3.33 7.77 -1.56
CA ASN A 16 3.83 9.07 -1.99
C ASN A 16 3.18 9.52 -3.30
N TYR A 17 3.08 8.62 -4.28
CA TYR A 17 2.41 8.87 -5.54
C TYR A 17 0.92 9.21 -5.34
N TYR A 18 0.24 8.60 -4.37
CA TYR A 18 -1.12 9.01 -4.02
C TYR A 18 -1.19 10.46 -3.52
N TYR A 19 -0.28 10.87 -2.62
CA TYR A 19 -0.25 12.23 -2.09
C TYR A 19 0.17 13.27 -3.14
N ASP A 20 1.12 12.92 -4.00
CA ASP A 20 1.63 13.79 -5.07
C ASP A 20 0.63 13.93 -6.24
N SER A 21 0.01 12.82 -6.65
CA SER A 21 -0.93 12.82 -7.79
C SER A 21 -2.25 13.54 -7.50
N GLY A 22 -2.63 13.70 -6.23
CA GLY A 22 -3.94 14.26 -5.84
C GLY A 22 -5.14 13.44 -6.33
N LEU A 23 -4.92 12.22 -6.82
CA LEU A 23 -5.96 11.35 -7.38
C LEU A 23 -6.69 10.59 -6.29
N SER A 24 -7.87 10.08 -6.62
CA SER A 24 -8.57 9.16 -5.72
C SER A 24 -7.79 7.86 -5.54
N ILE A 25 -7.85 7.27 -4.34
CA ILE A 25 -7.19 5.98 -4.01
C ILE A 25 -7.53 4.89 -5.03
N ASN A 26 -8.76 4.88 -5.56
CA ASN A 26 -9.20 3.90 -6.55
C ASN A 26 -8.48 4.08 -7.90
N THR A 27 -8.34 5.32 -8.35
CA THR A 27 -7.60 5.68 -9.56
C THR A 27 -6.12 5.35 -9.41
N THR A 28 -5.52 5.69 -8.27
CA THR A 28 -4.10 5.42 -7.98
C THR A 28 -3.83 3.91 -7.92
N ALA A 29 -4.70 3.16 -7.23
CA ALA A 29 -4.57 1.71 -7.15
C ALA A 29 -4.65 1.03 -8.52
N LYS A 30 -5.58 1.46 -9.38
CA LYS A 30 -5.69 0.97 -10.77
C LYS A 30 -4.44 1.29 -11.59
N LYS A 31 -3.89 2.50 -11.48
CA LYS A 31 -2.66 2.91 -12.19
C LYS A 31 -1.45 2.08 -11.76
N LEU A 32 -1.33 1.79 -10.47
CA LEU A 32 -0.23 1.00 -9.90
C LEU A 32 -0.45 -0.51 -10.02
N GLY A 33 -1.62 -0.96 -10.49
CA GLY A 33 -1.97 -2.39 -10.55
C GLY A 33 -2.12 -3.06 -9.18
N VAL A 34 -2.39 -2.27 -8.13
CA VAL A 34 -2.55 -2.77 -6.76
C VAL A 34 -4.02 -2.80 -6.35
N SER A 35 -4.34 -3.55 -5.30
CA SER A 35 -5.68 -3.51 -4.73
C SER A 35 -5.89 -2.23 -3.94
N VAL A 36 -7.09 -1.63 -4.08
CA VAL A 36 -7.50 -0.43 -3.32
C VAL A 36 -7.34 -0.65 -1.81
N SER A 37 -7.69 -1.85 -1.34
CA SER A 37 -7.57 -2.25 0.06
C SER A 37 -6.12 -2.25 0.55
N ALA A 38 -5.17 -2.69 -0.28
CA ALA A 38 -3.75 -2.63 0.06
C ALA A 38 -3.26 -1.19 0.15
N LEU A 39 -3.56 -0.35 -0.86
CA LEU A 39 -3.16 1.06 -0.84
C LEU A 39 -3.76 1.81 0.36
N ARG A 40 -5.03 1.56 0.72
CA ARG A 40 -5.65 2.11 1.94
C ARG A 40 -4.92 1.69 3.21
N LYS A 41 -4.54 0.42 3.34
CA LYS A 41 -3.74 -0.07 4.48
C LYS A 41 -2.41 0.70 4.52
N TRP A 42 -1.71 0.85 3.41
CA TRP A 42 -0.40 1.52 3.33
C TRP A 42 -0.48 3.00 3.74
N ILE A 43 -1.49 3.73 3.25
CA ILE A 43 -1.76 5.13 3.63
C ILE A 43 -2.06 5.26 5.14
N LYS A 44 -2.84 4.31 5.69
CA LYS A 44 -3.17 4.32 7.13
C LYS A 44 -1.95 4.03 8.00
N LEU A 45 -1.10 3.09 7.57
CA LEU A 45 0.17 2.81 8.25
C LEU A 45 1.10 4.03 8.18
N SER A 46 1.25 4.66 7.02
CA SER A 46 2.12 5.83 6.86
C SER A 46 1.72 7.01 7.76
N LYS A 47 0.43 7.18 8.02
CA LYS A 47 -0.07 8.20 8.96
C LYS A 47 0.14 7.84 10.43
N LYS A 48 0.10 6.55 10.78
CA LYS A 48 0.16 6.10 12.18
C LYS A 48 1.59 6.09 12.71
N ASP A 49 2.55 5.76 11.86
CA ASP A 49 3.95 5.69 12.25
C ASP A 49 4.67 7.05 12.24
N GLY A 50 4.11 8.08 11.59
CA GLY A 50 4.72 9.43 11.51
C GLY A 50 6.09 9.48 10.82
N SER A 51 6.67 8.31 10.55
CA SER A 51 7.92 8.08 9.85
C SER A 51 7.54 7.43 8.53
N VAL A 52 8.08 7.99 7.46
CA VAL A 52 8.14 7.37 6.14
C VAL A 52 8.40 5.87 6.34
N ILE A 53 7.71 5.00 5.57
CA ILE A 53 7.78 3.52 5.68
C ILE A 53 9.24 2.98 5.54
N THR A 54 10.21 3.88 5.34
CA THR A 54 11.66 3.73 5.43
C THR A 54 12.21 4.11 6.81
N ARG A 55 12.01 3.28 7.84
CA ARG A 55 13.02 2.92 8.87
C ARG A 55 12.34 2.47 10.15
N GLY A 56 12.41 1.16 10.37
CA GLY A 56 12.31 0.57 11.70
C GLY A 56 10.99 -0.13 11.95
N SER A 57 11.05 -1.46 11.92
CA SER A 57 10.29 -2.33 12.82
C SER A 57 8.78 -2.11 12.89
N GLY A 58 8.00 -2.90 12.16
CA GLY A 58 6.57 -2.95 12.47
C GLY A 58 5.72 -3.81 11.57
N ASN A 59 5.96 -5.12 11.60
CA ASN A 59 4.89 -6.10 11.42
C ASN A 59 4.04 -5.94 10.14
N TYR A 60 4.65 -6.10 8.96
CA TYR A 60 3.90 -6.41 7.73
C TYR A 60 3.45 -7.88 7.73
N SER A 61 2.86 -8.32 8.84
CA SER A 61 2.13 -9.58 8.88
C SER A 61 0.96 -9.44 7.91
N SER A 62 1.03 -10.32 6.92
CA SER A 62 0.21 -10.29 5.72
C SER A 62 -1.20 -10.72 6.07
N ASP A 63 -1.98 -9.80 6.63
CA ASP A 63 -3.40 -10.04 6.86
C ASP A 63 -4.17 -9.91 5.55
N LYS A 64 -4.49 -11.12 5.10
CA LYS A 64 -5.56 -11.60 4.21
C LYS A 64 -6.82 -10.72 4.16
N ASP A 65 -7.69 -11.11 3.24
CA ASP A 65 -9.06 -10.63 3.03
C ASP A 65 -9.21 -9.38 2.16
N LYS A 66 -9.35 -9.62 0.86
CA LYS A 66 -10.68 -9.75 0.25
C LYS A 66 -10.54 -10.37 -1.14
N GLU A 67 -11.01 -11.60 -1.23
CA GLU A 67 -11.48 -12.20 -2.46
C GLU A 67 -12.55 -11.30 -3.11
N ILE A 68 -12.79 -11.55 -4.40
CA ILE A 68 -13.87 -11.03 -5.25
C ILE A 68 -13.50 -9.76 -6.03
N ALA A 69 -12.91 -9.99 -7.21
CA ALA A 69 -13.60 -9.61 -8.43
C ALA A 69 -13.42 -10.74 -9.44
N ARG A 70 -14.53 -11.43 -9.70
CA ARG A 70 -14.72 -12.33 -10.84
C ARG A 70 -14.68 -11.53 -12.14
#